data_AF-A0A7C1Q0T1-F1
#
_entry.id   AF-A0A7C1Q0T1-F1
#
_cell.length_a   1.000
_cell.length_b   1.000
_cell.length_c   1.000
_cell.angle_alpha   90.00
_cell.angle_beta   90.00
_cell.angle_gamma   90.00
#
_symmetry.space_group_name_H-M   'P 1'
#
loop_
_entity.id
_entity.type
_entity.pdbx_description
1 polymer ?
#
loop_
_entity_poly.entity_id
_entity_poly.type
_entity_poly.pdbx_seq_one_letter_code
_entity_poly.pdbx_strand_id
1 'polypeptide(L)'
;MKQLYRADLHVHSSFSNKPSVWAIRKVNCPESYTTPEFIYKTAAEKGMSWVTITDHNTINGALEIAHLPGTFISVEATSYFPEDGCKIHVVALDITEDSFKDVMGLRKNVYELAAYLREAGIIHFVAHPLYDMNGKLTVETIEKMLLLFEVFEIKNGARADRFNKLIQDIVSSLTRERIEAISDKQGIVPSGARPWKKALVGGSDDHSGFFIARAHTVSAEGKTIKEFISSIRENKTWAEGNDGDPLTLAHSIYGIGYRFYTERVKPSGNNSMPFVSFLLNKCLKTEPARLSLIDKVKFFIRKNIRTGTNGFIFANHDRADFKDRITRIAEELAATGIYTFWSSIDSAVAEVHESMRGLPGVIAGIEKALPVFHEHGIYPSANLGINRNTGGRHNLAGKDSVGFHEYFKESFRRFFAFVINMGFTITNTCYPMSFHNGPNESSSVYKATSVNDVVSFSDDEKTLLFKALFDVIPEFRPGVRIFSPRSSLLSLMRQYTSGQGYSYPCRGGSEFFFIDAGSGDTYPCGYRGEENLGKFWDLTPLSKDNGASCSRCDRECFRDPSELFGPARDLVSRPLNFAKRMITDNWYIKLWLQDLNYYRTCNFFNGRTPPDYKKLSRYAGA
;
A
#
# COMPACT_ATOMS: atom_id res chain seq x y z
N MET A 1 -3.85 -39.19 20.87
CA MET A 1 -3.79 -37.74 21.16
C MET A 1 -5.18 -37.29 21.60
N LYS A 2 -5.31 -36.43 22.62
CA LYS A 2 -6.61 -35.83 22.99
C LYS A 2 -7.10 -34.94 21.83
N GLN A 3 -8.39 -35.00 21.51
CA GLN A 3 -9.00 -34.13 20.52
C GLN A 3 -8.93 -32.67 21.00
N LEU A 4 -8.56 -31.76 20.10
CA LEU A 4 -8.50 -30.32 20.36
C LEU A 4 -9.66 -29.62 19.67
N TYR A 5 -10.19 -28.58 20.31
CA TYR A 5 -11.26 -27.74 19.81
C TYR A 5 -10.73 -26.34 19.53
N ARG A 6 -11.14 -25.76 18.40
CA ARG A 6 -10.62 -24.47 17.92
C ARG A 6 -11.75 -23.54 17.50
N ALA A 7 -11.58 -22.25 17.77
CA ALA A 7 -12.48 -21.21 17.27
C ALA A 7 -11.69 -19.93 16.98
N ASP A 8 -11.96 -19.31 15.83
CA ASP A 8 -11.60 -17.92 15.60
C ASP A 8 -12.62 -17.04 16.32
N LEU A 9 -12.22 -16.43 17.45
CA LEU A 9 -13.11 -15.68 18.32
C LEU A 9 -13.23 -14.20 17.94
N HIS A 10 -12.54 -13.76 16.89
CA HIS A 10 -12.56 -12.37 16.48
C HIS A 10 -12.47 -12.28 14.96
N VAL A 11 -13.60 -12.14 14.27
CA VAL A 11 -13.69 -12.04 12.81
C VAL A 11 -14.91 -11.23 12.38
N HIS A 12 -14.80 -10.49 11.28
CA HIS A 12 -15.79 -9.49 10.86
C HIS A 12 -16.36 -9.76 9.47
N SER A 13 -17.68 -9.70 9.38
CA SER A 13 -18.44 -9.86 8.14
C SER A 13 -18.82 -8.52 7.53
N SER A 14 -19.50 -8.59 6.38
CA SER A 14 -20.09 -7.44 5.69
C SER A 14 -21.13 -6.67 6.51
N PHE A 15 -21.52 -7.14 7.70
CA PHE A 15 -22.39 -6.41 8.63
C PHE A 15 -21.64 -5.40 9.51
N SER A 16 -20.31 -5.43 9.55
CA SER A 16 -19.47 -4.40 10.16
C SER A 16 -19.44 -3.12 9.30
N ASN A 17 -20.56 -2.39 9.33
CA ASN A 17 -20.92 -1.36 8.34
C ASN A 17 -20.72 0.10 8.77
N LYS A 18 -20.02 0.39 9.88
CA LYS A 18 -19.92 1.76 10.39
C LYS A 18 -18.48 2.21 10.66
N PRO A 19 -17.76 2.65 9.61
CA PRO A 19 -16.45 3.26 9.78
C PRO A 19 -16.47 4.45 10.75
N SER A 20 -15.44 4.50 11.59
CA SER A 20 -15.23 5.51 12.63
C SER A 20 -15.00 6.93 12.08
N VAL A 21 -14.69 7.07 10.79
CA VAL A 21 -14.38 8.33 10.10
C VAL A 21 -15.61 8.89 9.37
N TRP A 22 -16.01 10.12 9.72
CA TRP A 22 -17.20 10.81 9.18
C TRP A 22 -17.23 10.87 7.64
N ALA A 23 -16.09 11.07 6.99
CA ALA A 23 -15.99 11.14 5.53
C ALA A 23 -16.36 9.81 4.84
N ILE A 24 -16.11 8.66 5.49
CA ILE A 24 -16.39 7.33 4.94
C ILE A 24 -17.88 6.97 5.09
N ARG A 25 -18.55 7.47 6.13
CA ARG A 25 -20.01 7.33 6.30
C ARG A 25 -20.80 7.91 5.13
N LYS A 26 -20.28 8.97 4.48
CA LYS A 26 -20.91 9.57 3.28
C LYS A 26 -20.77 8.71 2.02
N VAL A 27 -19.85 7.75 1.98
CA VAL A 27 -19.56 6.88 0.80
C VAL A 27 -20.04 5.44 1.01
N ASN A 28 -20.60 5.14 2.19
CA ASN A 28 -21.12 3.83 2.60
C ASN A 28 -20.13 2.66 2.43
N CYS A 29 -18.82 2.88 2.42
CA CYS A 29 -17.82 1.81 2.30
C CYS A 29 -17.79 1.03 3.63
N PRO A 30 -18.17 -0.26 3.65
CA PRO A 30 -18.17 -1.11 4.82
C PRO A 30 -16.73 -1.44 5.25
N GLU A 31 -16.55 -1.82 6.50
CA GLU A 31 -15.23 -2.20 7.03
C GLU A 31 -14.83 -3.61 6.61
N SER A 32 -15.79 -4.45 6.22
CA SER A 32 -15.58 -5.76 5.61
C SER A 32 -16.61 -5.99 4.49
N TYR A 33 -16.25 -6.81 3.49
CA TYR A 33 -17.15 -7.25 2.40
C TYR A 33 -17.41 -8.76 2.45
N THR A 34 -16.86 -9.44 3.46
CA THR A 34 -16.90 -10.89 3.53
C THR A 34 -18.28 -11.34 4.00
N THR A 35 -18.96 -12.17 3.20
CA THR A 35 -20.28 -12.69 3.61
C THR A 35 -20.14 -13.62 4.81
N PRO A 36 -21.12 -13.64 5.73
CA PRO A 36 -21.14 -14.59 6.85
C PRO A 36 -20.97 -16.05 6.42
N GLU A 37 -21.63 -16.45 5.33
CA GLU A 37 -21.52 -17.80 4.76
C GLU A 37 -20.09 -18.14 4.34
N PHE A 38 -19.37 -17.20 3.72
CA PHE A 38 -17.97 -17.40 3.34
C PHE A 38 -17.07 -17.55 4.58
N ILE A 39 -17.29 -16.74 5.62
CA ILE A 39 -16.56 -16.87 6.89
C ILE A 39 -16.75 -18.27 7.49
N TYR A 40 -18.00 -18.73 7.55
CA TYR A 40 -18.30 -20.06 8.08
C TYR A 40 -17.60 -21.17 7.30
N LYS A 41 -17.72 -21.16 5.97
CA LYS A 41 -17.09 -22.16 5.10
C LYS A 41 -15.57 -22.18 5.26
N THR A 42 -14.92 -21.02 5.20
CA THR A 42 -13.47 -20.92 5.34
C THR A 42 -12.99 -21.29 6.74
N ALA A 43 -13.70 -20.91 7.80
CA ALA A 43 -13.35 -21.31 9.16
C ALA A 43 -13.44 -22.84 9.35
N ALA A 44 -14.51 -23.47 8.84
CA ALA A 44 -14.67 -24.92 8.86
C ALA A 44 -13.58 -25.63 8.03
N GLU A 45 -13.27 -25.15 6.83
CA GLU A 45 -12.19 -25.67 5.98
C GLU A 45 -10.81 -25.56 6.67
N LYS A 46 -10.58 -24.50 7.45
CA LYS A 46 -9.37 -24.32 8.26
C LYS A 46 -9.38 -25.09 9.59
N GLY A 47 -10.37 -25.96 9.78
CA GLY A 47 -10.44 -26.88 10.92
C GLY A 47 -10.87 -26.24 12.23
N MET A 48 -11.60 -25.12 12.18
CA MET A 48 -12.28 -24.59 13.37
C MET A 48 -13.43 -25.51 13.75
N SER A 49 -13.48 -25.91 15.02
CA SER A 49 -14.56 -26.74 15.57
C SER A 49 -15.83 -25.94 15.82
N TRP A 50 -15.65 -24.68 16.19
CA TRP A 50 -16.72 -23.74 16.49
C TRP A 50 -16.51 -22.45 15.70
N VAL A 51 -17.59 -21.85 15.22
CA VAL A 51 -17.57 -20.63 14.40
C VAL A 51 -18.43 -19.55 15.04
N THR A 52 -17.91 -18.34 15.10
CA THR A 52 -18.67 -17.15 15.48
C THR A 52 -18.24 -15.98 14.61
N ILE A 53 -19.09 -14.95 14.54
CA ILE A 53 -18.80 -13.68 13.89
C ILE A 53 -19.01 -12.59 14.93
N THR A 54 -18.10 -11.63 15.00
CA THR A 54 -18.04 -10.61 16.05
C THR A 54 -18.16 -9.22 15.47
N ASP A 55 -19.16 -8.99 14.64
CA ASP A 55 -19.33 -7.71 13.95
C ASP A 55 -19.44 -6.51 14.91
N HIS A 56 -18.95 -5.36 14.46
CA HIS A 56 -18.97 -4.15 15.27
C HIS A 56 -20.39 -3.69 15.61
N ASN A 57 -20.75 -3.79 16.89
CA ASN A 57 -22.01 -3.33 17.47
C ASN A 57 -23.28 -3.89 16.77
N THR A 58 -23.18 -5.09 16.19
CA THR A 58 -24.30 -5.80 15.56
C THR A 58 -24.06 -7.31 15.61
N ILE A 59 -25.13 -8.09 15.72
CA ILE A 59 -25.08 -9.57 15.68
C ILE A 59 -25.60 -10.15 14.36
N ASN A 60 -25.96 -9.31 13.40
CA ASN A 60 -26.65 -9.75 12.18
C ASN A 60 -25.84 -10.77 11.37
N GLY A 61 -24.52 -10.60 11.26
CA GLY A 61 -23.67 -11.57 10.58
C GLY A 61 -23.65 -12.93 11.29
N ALA A 62 -23.57 -12.92 12.62
CA ALA A 62 -23.65 -14.15 13.42
C ALA A 62 -25.03 -14.81 13.33
N LEU A 63 -26.12 -14.03 13.34
CA LEU A 63 -27.48 -14.54 13.15
C LEU A 63 -27.70 -15.19 11.78
N GLU A 64 -27.09 -14.64 10.72
CA GLU A 64 -27.21 -15.19 9.37
C GLU A 64 -26.69 -16.63 9.29
N ILE A 65 -25.66 -16.98 10.06
CA ILE A 65 -25.09 -18.33 10.10
C ILE A 65 -25.54 -19.17 11.30
N ALA A 66 -26.35 -18.63 12.22
CA ALA A 66 -26.70 -19.30 13.49
C ALA A 66 -27.44 -20.64 13.32
N HIS A 67 -28.02 -20.89 12.15
CA HIS A 67 -28.67 -22.15 11.80
C HIS A 67 -27.68 -23.25 11.37
N LEU A 68 -26.41 -22.90 11.14
CA LEU A 68 -25.37 -23.83 10.70
C LEU A 68 -24.73 -24.55 11.90
N PRO A 69 -24.31 -25.81 11.74
CA PRO A 69 -23.72 -26.59 12.83
C PRO A 69 -22.49 -25.93 13.47
N GLY A 70 -22.40 -25.98 14.80
CA GLY A 70 -21.23 -25.50 15.53
C GLY A 70 -21.06 -23.97 15.53
N THR A 71 -22.13 -23.23 15.25
CA THR A 71 -22.14 -21.76 15.35
C THR A 71 -22.66 -21.26 16.69
N PHE A 72 -22.20 -20.09 17.13
CA PHE A 72 -22.73 -19.38 18.28
C PHE A 72 -22.67 -17.87 18.05
N ILE A 73 -23.55 -17.11 18.72
CA ILE A 73 -23.74 -15.68 18.48
C ILE A 73 -22.79 -14.87 19.37
N SER A 74 -22.06 -13.94 18.78
CA SER A 74 -21.13 -13.04 19.49
C SER A 74 -21.18 -11.64 18.89
N VAL A 75 -20.57 -10.67 19.58
CA VAL A 75 -20.47 -9.28 19.11
C VAL A 75 -19.17 -8.65 19.59
N GLU A 76 -18.58 -7.77 18.79
CA GLU A 76 -17.58 -6.81 19.27
C GLU A 76 -18.26 -5.46 19.55
N ALA A 77 -18.37 -5.10 20.82
CA ALA A 77 -18.94 -3.84 21.26
C ALA A 77 -17.85 -2.77 21.38
N THR A 78 -18.06 -1.64 20.70
CA THR A 78 -17.23 -0.45 20.93
C THR A 78 -17.65 0.21 22.23
N SER A 79 -16.72 0.29 23.18
CA SER A 79 -16.92 0.88 24.52
C SER A 79 -15.95 2.01 24.83
N TYR A 80 -16.18 2.69 25.94
CA TYR A 80 -15.53 3.96 26.29
C TYR A 80 -15.24 4.00 27.79
N PHE A 81 -14.05 4.49 28.13
CA PHE A 81 -13.79 5.01 29.48
C PHE A 81 -14.50 6.36 29.63
N PRO A 82 -15.40 6.52 30.61
CA PRO A 82 -16.20 7.75 30.76
C PRO A 82 -15.37 9.00 31.12
N GLU A 83 -14.18 8.83 31.68
CA GLU A 83 -13.36 9.93 32.19
C GLU A 83 -12.65 10.71 31.08
N ASP A 84 -12.16 10.01 30.07
CA ASP A 84 -11.37 10.59 28.97
C ASP A 84 -11.95 10.29 27.59
N GLY A 85 -12.96 9.42 27.49
CA GLY A 85 -13.52 8.95 26.23
C GLY A 85 -12.57 8.06 25.43
N CYS A 86 -11.57 7.43 26.06
CA CYS A 86 -10.71 6.44 25.42
C CYS A 86 -11.57 5.28 24.90
N LYS A 87 -11.44 4.98 23.62
CA LYS A 87 -12.19 3.91 22.96
C LYS A 87 -11.49 2.58 23.16
N ILE A 88 -12.29 1.55 23.46
CA ILE A 88 -11.83 0.18 23.51
C ILE A 88 -12.86 -0.73 22.84
N HIS A 89 -12.44 -1.93 22.48
CA HIS A 89 -13.34 -2.97 22.01
C HIS A 89 -13.44 -4.12 23.00
N VAL A 90 -14.68 -4.53 23.26
CA VAL A 90 -15.01 -5.66 24.14
C VAL A 90 -15.81 -6.66 23.34
N VAL A 91 -15.30 -7.87 23.20
CA VAL A 91 -16.02 -8.96 22.56
C VAL A 91 -16.83 -9.69 23.62
N ALA A 92 -18.11 -9.95 23.35
CA ALA A 92 -19.00 -10.77 24.18
C ALA A 92 -19.42 -12.02 23.38
N LEU A 93 -19.28 -13.19 24.00
CA LEU A 93 -19.43 -14.50 23.37
C LEU A 93 -20.69 -15.23 23.84
N ASP A 94 -21.27 -16.03 22.94
CA ASP A 94 -22.42 -16.92 23.19
C ASP A 94 -23.62 -16.19 23.82
N ILE A 95 -24.01 -15.08 23.19
CA ILE A 95 -25.07 -14.18 23.67
C ILE A 95 -26.42 -14.44 22.99
N THR A 96 -27.49 -14.03 23.65
CA THR A 96 -28.83 -13.97 23.04
C THR A 96 -29.12 -12.60 22.46
N GLU A 97 -30.16 -12.48 21.63
CA GLU A 97 -30.64 -11.18 21.12
C GLU A 97 -31.04 -10.21 22.25
N ASP A 98 -31.57 -10.72 23.37
CA ASP A 98 -31.94 -9.89 24.51
C ASP A 98 -30.69 -9.39 25.25
N SER A 99 -29.71 -10.27 25.50
CA SER A 99 -28.42 -9.85 26.04
C SER A 99 -27.71 -8.84 25.13
N PHE A 100 -27.83 -8.98 23.80
CA PHE A 100 -27.30 -8.00 22.86
C PHE A 100 -27.93 -6.61 23.02
N LYS A 101 -29.25 -6.51 23.27
CA LYS A 101 -29.92 -5.22 23.53
C LYS A 101 -29.32 -4.52 24.77
N ASP A 102 -29.12 -5.27 25.85
CA ASP A 102 -28.51 -4.76 27.08
C ASP A 102 -27.07 -4.31 26.84
N VAL A 103 -26.26 -5.14 26.15
CA VAL A 103 -24.88 -4.81 25.76
C VAL A 103 -24.85 -3.51 24.95
N MET A 104 -25.76 -3.33 23.99
CA MET A 104 -25.84 -2.09 23.20
C MET A 104 -26.28 -0.87 24.01
N GLY A 105 -27.13 -1.05 25.02
CA GLY A 105 -27.55 -0.01 25.95
C GLY A 105 -26.41 0.47 26.85
N LEU A 106 -25.60 -0.46 27.35
CA LEU A 106 -24.55 -0.20 28.34
C LEU A 106 -23.19 0.12 27.75
N ARG A 107 -22.93 -0.23 26.48
CA ARG A 107 -21.57 -0.14 25.89
C ARG A 107 -20.92 1.24 25.96
N LYS A 108 -21.66 2.33 26.14
CA LYS A 108 -21.06 3.68 26.22
C LYS A 108 -20.26 3.91 27.50
N ASN A 109 -20.34 3.02 28.49
CA ASN A 109 -19.54 3.06 29.71
C ASN A 109 -18.94 1.66 29.96
N VAL A 110 -17.61 1.53 29.86
CA VAL A 110 -16.94 0.24 30.04
C VAL A 110 -17.15 -0.37 31.42
N TYR A 111 -17.28 0.45 32.46
CA TYR A 111 -17.49 -0.04 33.83
C TYR A 111 -18.85 -0.72 33.99
N GLU A 112 -19.90 -0.08 33.46
CA GLU A 112 -21.27 -0.62 33.45
C GLU A 112 -21.36 -1.86 32.56
N LEU A 113 -20.78 -1.79 31.36
CA LEU A 113 -20.75 -2.93 30.44
C LEU A 113 -20.05 -4.14 31.05
N ALA A 114 -18.86 -3.96 31.61
CA ALA A 114 -18.09 -5.06 32.19
C ALA A 114 -18.79 -5.63 33.45
N ALA A 115 -19.44 -4.78 34.26
CA ALA A 115 -20.23 -5.24 35.40
C ALA A 115 -21.41 -6.12 34.97
N TYR A 116 -22.20 -5.67 33.99
CA TYR A 116 -23.31 -6.43 33.44
C TYR A 116 -22.86 -7.76 32.84
N LEU A 117 -21.82 -7.76 31.99
CA LEU A 117 -21.34 -8.98 31.35
C LEU A 117 -20.88 -10.03 32.37
N ARG A 118 -20.27 -9.60 33.48
CA ARG A 118 -19.91 -10.49 34.59
C ARG A 118 -21.14 -11.01 35.33
N GLU A 119 -22.07 -10.14 35.71
CA GLU A 119 -23.28 -10.51 36.44
C GLU A 119 -24.18 -11.47 35.64
N ALA A 120 -24.32 -11.22 34.34
CA ALA A 120 -25.04 -12.08 33.41
C ALA A 120 -24.30 -13.40 33.09
N GLY A 121 -23.07 -13.57 33.56
CA GLY A 121 -22.26 -14.74 33.28
C GLY A 121 -21.91 -14.90 31.80
N ILE A 122 -21.75 -13.80 31.07
CA ILE A 122 -21.35 -13.78 29.66
C ILE A 122 -19.83 -13.74 29.58
N ILE A 123 -19.23 -14.63 28.78
CA ILE A 123 -17.77 -14.58 28.54
C ILE A 123 -17.46 -13.41 27.64
N HIS A 124 -16.49 -12.61 28.06
CA HIS A 124 -16.09 -11.42 27.35
C HIS A 124 -14.60 -11.13 27.53
N PHE A 125 -14.00 -10.51 26.52
CA PHE A 125 -12.58 -10.19 26.52
C PHE A 125 -12.31 -8.82 25.91
N VAL A 126 -11.18 -8.22 26.28
CA VAL A 126 -10.68 -7.01 25.62
C VAL A 126 -10.01 -7.42 24.31
N ALA A 127 -10.56 -6.95 23.18
CA ALA A 127 -9.97 -7.15 21.88
C ALA A 127 -8.77 -6.20 21.69
N HIS A 128 -7.70 -6.72 21.08
CA HIS A 128 -6.44 -6.04 20.77
C HIS A 128 -6.09 -4.90 21.76
N PRO A 129 -5.79 -5.22 23.03
CA PRO A 129 -5.80 -4.25 24.14
C PRO A 129 -4.83 -3.07 24.00
N LEU A 130 -3.82 -3.22 23.16
CA LEU A 130 -2.79 -2.21 22.89
C LEU A 130 -3.08 -1.36 21.63
N TYR A 131 -4.26 -1.53 21.03
CA TYR A 131 -4.64 -0.74 19.85
C TYR A 131 -5.26 0.60 20.26
N ASP A 132 -4.51 1.68 20.07
CA ASP A 132 -5.02 3.03 20.29
C ASP A 132 -5.92 3.48 19.13
N MET A 133 -7.22 3.48 19.38
CA MET A 133 -8.25 3.78 18.38
C MET A 133 -8.51 5.27 18.17
N ASN A 134 -8.22 6.11 19.16
CA ASN A 134 -8.57 7.53 19.13
C ASN A 134 -7.51 8.46 19.74
N GLY A 135 -6.28 7.99 19.94
CA GLY A 135 -5.16 8.78 20.44
C GLY A 135 -5.18 8.99 21.96
N LYS A 136 -5.89 8.13 22.70
CA LYS A 136 -6.17 8.31 24.14
C LYS A 136 -5.76 7.14 25.00
N LEU A 137 -5.22 6.08 24.41
CA LEU A 137 -4.80 4.90 25.15
C LEU A 137 -3.56 5.23 26.00
N THR A 138 -3.67 5.08 27.33
CA THR A 138 -2.57 5.31 28.27
C THR A 138 -2.23 4.04 29.05
N VAL A 139 -1.13 4.08 29.80
CA VAL A 139 -0.77 3.01 30.75
C VAL A 139 -1.86 2.84 31.82
N GLU A 140 -2.46 3.94 32.28
CA GLU A 140 -3.56 3.89 33.25
C GLU A 140 -4.79 3.20 32.66
N THR A 141 -5.10 3.43 31.39
CA THR A 141 -6.17 2.72 30.68
C THR A 141 -5.92 1.21 30.66
N ILE A 142 -4.67 0.78 30.38
CA ILE A 142 -4.29 -0.64 30.39
C ILE A 142 -4.40 -1.23 31.81
N GLU A 143 -3.92 -0.51 32.82
CA GLU A 143 -4.05 -0.89 34.24
C GLU A 143 -5.53 -1.10 34.63
N LYS A 144 -6.42 -0.18 34.23
CA LYS A 144 -7.87 -0.33 34.44
C LYS A 144 -8.43 -1.56 33.73
N MET A 145 -8.03 -1.83 32.47
CA MET A 145 -8.43 -3.06 31.77
C MET A 145 -8.01 -4.32 32.55
N LEU A 146 -6.79 -4.34 33.09
CA LEU A 146 -6.28 -5.45 33.91
C LEU A 146 -7.12 -5.70 35.18
N LEU A 147 -7.80 -4.68 35.71
CA LEU A 147 -8.70 -4.83 36.84
C LEU A 147 -10.12 -5.25 36.40
N LEU A 148 -10.59 -4.76 35.26
CA LEU A 148 -11.98 -4.98 34.81
C LEU A 148 -12.22 -6.32 34.11
N PHE A 149 -11.21 -6.88 33.45
CA PHE A 149 -11.38 -8.05 32.59
C PHE A 149 -10.56 -9.25 33.07
N GLU A 150 -11.14 -10.44 32.94
CA GLU A 150 -10.48 -11.71 33.26
C GLU A 150 -9.88 -12.39 32.03
N VAL A 151 -10.33 -12.01 30.83
CA VAL A 151 -9.94 -12.62 29.55
C VAL A 151 -9.35 -11.56 28.61
N PHE A 152 -8.23 -11.89 27.97
CA PHE A 152 -7.50 -10.98 27.08
C PHE A 152 -7.21 -11.64 25.73
N GLU A 153 -7.41 -10.89 24.64
CA GLU A 153 -6.88 -11.26 23.34
C GLU A 153 -5.38 -11.00 23.31
N ILE A 154 -4.59 -12.07 23.35
CA ILE A 154 -3.12 -12.00 23.29
C ILE A 154 -2.55 -12.25 21.91
N LYS A 155 -3.35 -12.85 21.01
CA LYS A 155 -2.96 -13.16 19.65
C LYS A 155 -4.03 -12.64 18.70
N ASN A 156 -3.73 -11.52 18.07
CA ASN A 156 -4.58 -10.95 17.05
C ASN A 156 -3.89 -11.08 15.68
N GLY A 157 -4.57 -11.73 14.73
CA GLY A 157 -4.05 -12.04 13.39
C GLY A 157 -3.81 -10.81 12.50
N ALA A 158 -4.40 -9.66 12.83
CA ALA A 158 -4.19 -8.39 12.15
C ALA A 158 -3.10 -7.51 12.80
N ARG A 159 -2.59 -7.88 13.99
CA ARG A 159 -1.61 -7.08 14.73
C ARG A 159 -0.19 -7.62 14.63
N ALA A 160 0.77 -6.70 14.60
CA ALA A 160 2.18 -7.04 14.56
C ALA A 160 2.62 -7.81 15.81
N ASP A 161 3.50 -8.79 15.61
CA ASP A 161 4.10 -9.65 16.64
C ASP A 161 4.54 -8.89 17.92
N ARG A 162 5.14 -7.71 17.78
CA ARG A 162 5.56 -6.88 18.93
C ARG A 162 4.42 -6.54 19.90
N PHE A 163 3.19 -6.36 19.41
CA PHE A 163 2.05 -6.01 20.26
C PHE A 163 1.47 -7.26 20.93
N ASN A 164 1.37 -8.36 20.18
CA ASN A 164 0.93 -9.66 20.71
C ASN A 164 1.89 -10.15 21.81
N LYS A 165 3.21 -10.05 21.59
CA LYS A 165 4.23 -10.33 22.62
C LYS A 165 4.12 -9.43 23.83
N LEU A 166 3.99 -8.11 23.62
CA LEU A 166 3.91 -7.16 24.73
C LEU A 166 2.71 -7.42 25.63
N ILE A 167 1.51 -7.66 25.07
CA ILE A 167 0.35 -7.97 25.91
C ILE A 167 0.50 -9.33 26.60
N GLN A 168 1.08 -10.33 25.94
CA GLN A 168 1.38 -11.63 26.52
C GLN A 168 2.35 -11.52 27.71
N ASP A 169 3.41 -10.71 27.58
CA ASP A 169 4.37 -10.44 28.64
C ASP A 169 3.71 -9.72 29.82
N ILE A 170 2.87 -8.71 29.54
CA ILE A 170 2.13 -7.97 30.57
C ILE A 170 1.28 -8.94 31.39
N VAL A 171 0.39 -9.73 30.75
CA VAL A 171 -0.54 -10.61 31.47
C VAL A 171 0.18 -11.77 32.18
N SER A 172 1.27 -12.28 31.60
CA SER A 172 2.07 -13.36 32.22
C SER A 172 2.89 -12.89 33.41
N SER A 173 3.18 -11.58 33.49
CA SER A 173 3.96 -10.98 34.57
C SER A 173 3.12 -10.58 35.79
N LEU A 174 1.80 -10.78 35.75
CA LEU A 174 0.92 -10.40 36.85
C LEU A 174 1.10 -11.32 38.05
N THR A 175 1.27 -10.71 39.20
CA THR A 175 1.22 -11.39 40.50
C THR A 175 0.08 -10.79 41.32
N ARG A 176 -0.26 -11.44 42.44
CA ARG A 176 -1.27 -10.93 43.35
C ARG A 176 -0.93 -9.52 43.83
N GLU A 177 0.32 -9.31 44.22
CA GLU A 177 0.84 -8.05 44.75
C GLU A 177 0.80 -6.93 43.69
N ARG A 178 1.07 -7.27 42.42
CA ARG A 178 0.97 -6.30 41.32
C ARG A 178 -0.47 -5.88 41.07
N ILE A 179 -1.42 -6.82 41.10
CA ILE A 179 -2.85 -6.49 40.95
C ILE A 179 -3.34 -5.66 42.15
N GLU A 180 -2.95 -6.00 43.37
CA GLU A 180 -3.29 -5.22 44.57
C GLU A 180 -2.74 -3.79 44.47
N ALA A 181 -1.48 -3.61 44.06
CA ALA A 181 -0.90 -2.29 43.84
C ALA A 181 -1.60 -1.48 42.73
N ILE A 182 -1.99 -2.12 41.62
CA ILE A 182 -2.74 -1.48 40.54
C ILE A 182 -4.16 -1.11 41.01
N SER A 183 -4.80 -1.99 41.78
CA SER A 183 -6.11 -1.77 42.40
C SER A 183 -6.08 -0.56 43.33
N ASP A 184 -5.09 -0.46 44.21
CA ASP A 184 -4.92 0.66 45.13
C ASP A 184 -4.68 1.98 44.38
N LYS A 185 -3.85 1.94 43.33
CA LYS A 185 -3.56 3.10 42.49
C LYS A 185 -4.79 3.61 41.73
N GLN A 186 -5.57 2.69 41.15
CA GLN A 186 -6.70 3.03 40.28
C GLN A 186 -8.03 3.18 41.04
N GLY A 187 -8.11 2.73 42.29
CA GLY A 187 -9.34 2.75 43.09
C GLY A 187 -10.43 1.83 42.55
N ILE A 188 -10.07 0.76 41.83
CA ILE A 188 -11.02 -0.17 41.19
C ILE A 188 -10.83 -1.56 41.79
N VAL A 189 -11.92 -2.17 42.24
CA VAL A 189 -11.91 -3.56 42.72
C VAL A 189 -11.66 -4.51 41.54
N PRO A 190 -10.63 -5.37 41.60
CA PRO A 190 -10.32 -6.29 40.51
C PRO A 190 -11.40 -7.36 40.35
N SER A 191 -11.65 -7.75 39.11
CA SER A 191 -12.66 -8.75 38.74
C SER A 191 -12.12 -10.18 38.84
N GLY A 192 -12.96 -11.08 39.33
CA GLY A 192 -12.65 -12.51 39.44
C GLY A 192 -12.00 -12.92 40.76
N ALA A 193 -12.00 -14.22 41.04
CA ALA A 193 -11.42 -14.77 42.27
C ALA A 193 -9.88 -14.76 42.26
N ARG A 194 -9.26 -14.77 41.08
CA ARG A 194 -7.80 -14.79 40.88
C ARG A 194 -7.41 -13.79 39.78
N PRO A 195 -7.56 -12.47 40.02
CA PRO A 195 -7.42 -11.46 38.97
C PRO A 195 -6.03 -11.39 38.33
N TRP A 196 -4.99 -11.91 38.99
CA TRP A 196 -3.64 -12.04 38.41
C TRP A 196 -3.48 -13.21 37.44
N LYS A 197 -4.47 -14.10 37.31
CA LYS A 197 -4.47 -15.21 36.35
C LYS A 197 -5.46 -14.96 35.23
N LYS A 198 -5.01 -14.33 34.15
CA LYS A 198 -5.85 -14.01 32.98
C LYS A 198 -6.03 -15.22 32.07
N ALA A 199 -7.25 -15.40 31.56
CA ALA A 199 -7.52 -16.33 30.47
C ALA A 199 -7.09 -15.73 29.13
N LEU A 200 -6.61 -16.59 28.24
CA LEU A 200 -5.93 -16.19 27.01
C LEU A 200 -6.75 -16.65 25.81
N VAL A 201 -7.05 -15.71 24.91
CA VAL A 201 -7.74 -15.97 23.64
C VAL A 201 -6.99 -15.37 22.47
N GLY A 202 -7.32 -15.84 21.28
CA GLY A 202 -6.87 -15.30 20.01
C GLY A 202 -7.95 -15.36 18.94
N GLY A 203 -7.83 -14.46 17.97
CA GLY A 203 -8.70 -14.35 16.82
C GLY A 203 -8.02 -13.61 15.67
N SER A 204 -8.55 -13.75 14.46
CA SER A 204 -7.91 -13.21 13.26
C SER A 204 -8.01 -11.69 13.14
N ASP A 205 -9.07 -11.11 13.70
CA ASP A 205 -9.54 -9.74 13.46
C ASP A 205 -9.68 -9.45 11.96
N ASP A 206 -10.03 -10.49 11.19
CA ASP A 206 -10.09 -10.38 9.74
C ASP A 206 -11.34 -9.62 9.31
N HIS A 207 -11.10 -8.64 8.44
CA HIS A 207 -12.11 -7.79 7.81
C HIS A 207 -12.14 -7.98 6.28
N SER A 208 -11.33 -8.89 5.74
CA SER A 208 -11.05 -8.94 4.30
C SER A 208 -11.43 -10.25 3.62
N GLY A 209 -11.72 -11.29 4.43
CA GLY A 209 -11.96 -12.65 3.99
C GLY A 209 -10.68 -13.47 3.81
N PHE A 210 -9.50 -12.86 3.89
CA PHE A 210 -8.23 -13.55 3.63
C PHE A 210 -7.62 -14.20 4.87
N PHE A 211 -7.81 -13.58 6.03
CA PHE A 211 -7.11 -13.98 7.25
C PHE A 211 -7.98 -14.71 8.26
N ILE A 212 -9.19 -15.13 7.87
CA ILE A 212 -10.06 -15.98 8.69
C ILE A 212 -9.24 -17.15 9.26
N ALA A 213 -9.35 -17.37 10.56
CA ALA A 213 -8.62 -18.38 11.35
C ALA A 213 -7.09 -18.28 11.34
N ARG A 214 -6.50 -17.18 10.84
CA ARG A 214 -5.04 -16.93 10.88
C ARG A 214 -4.50 -17.00 12.31
N ALA A 215 -5.26 -16.45 13.25
CA ALA A 215 -5.08 -16.63 14.68
C ALA A 215 -6.41 -17.13 15.26
N HIS A 216 -6.34 -17.96 16.29
CA HIS A 216 -7.52 -18.61 16.85
C HIS A 216 -7.25 -19.09 18.29
N THR A 217 -8.32 -19.41 19.00
CA THR A 217 -8.31 -19.94 20.36
C THR A 217 -8.43 -21.46 20.34
N VAL A 218 -7.65 -22.14 21.19
CA VAL A 218 -7.60 -23.60 21.28
C VAL A 218 -7.91 -24.06 22.70
N SER A 219 -8.58 -25.20 22.80
CA SER A 219 -8.91 -25.87 24.06
C SER A 219 -8.81 -27.39 23.94
N ALA A 220 -8.41 -28.06 25.02
CA ALA A 220 -8.52 -29.53 25.14
C ALA A 220 -9.92 -29.99 25.61
N GLU A 221 -10.75 -29.06 26.06
CA GLU A 221 -12.14 -29.26 26.49
C GLU A 221 -13.08 -28.47 25.57
N GLY A 222 -14.24 -29.02 25.23
CA GLY A 222 -15.12 -28.35 24.27
C GLY A 222 -15.82 -29.27 23.31
N LYS A 223 -16.29 -30.46 23.73
CA LYS A 223 -17.12 -31.34 22.87
C LYS A 223 -18.43 -30.66 22.46
N THR A 224 -18.86 -29.69 23.25
CA THR A 224 -19.98 -28.80 22.96
C THR A 224 -19.53 -27.35 23.06
N ILE A 225 -20.29 -26.42 22.46
CA ILE A 225 -20.06 -24.97 22.57
C ILE A 225 -19.99 -24.55 24.05
N LYS A 226 -20.92 -25.04 24.88
CA LYS A 226 -20.94 -24.74 26.34
C LYS A 226 -19.66 -25.17 27.04
N GLU A 227 -19.14 -26.35 26.73
CA GLU A 227 -17.86 -26.81 27.29
C GLU A 227 -16.69 -25.94 26.81
N PHE A 228 -16.69 -25.52 25.54
CA PHE A 228 -15.63 -24.67 24.98
C PHE A 228 -15.65 -23.27 25.61
N ILE A 229 -16.83 -22.68 25.77
CA ILE A 229 -17.00 -21.39 26.44
C ILE A 229 -16.63 -21.48 27.93
N SER A 230 -16.98 -22.58 28.61
CA SER A 230 -16.56 -22.81 30.01
C SER A 230 -15.04 -22.93 30.15
N SER A 231 -14.36 -23.55 29.19
CA SER A 231 -12.90 -23.71 29.26
C SER A 231 -12.16 -22.36 29.19
N ILE A 232 -12.71 -21.36 28.51
CA ILE A 232 -12.20 -19.97 28.53
C ILE A 232 -12.32 -19.41 29.95
N ARG A 233 -13.50 -19.54 30.59
CA ARG A 233 -13.72 -19.10 31.98
C ARG A 233 -12.76 -19.75 32.96
N GLU A 234 -12.50 -21.03 32.77
CA GLU A 234 -11.64 -21.83 33.64
C GLU A 234 -10.14 -21.62 33.38
N ASN A 235 -9.78 -20.74 32.42
CA ASN A 235 -8.41 -20.47 32.02
C ASN A 235 -7.68 -21.74 31.54
N LYS A 236 -8.37 -22.53 30.70
CA LYS A 236 -7.87 -23.76 30.07
C LYS A 236 -7.64 -23.61 28.57
N THR A 237 -7.71 -22.38 28.04
CA THR A 237 -7.45 -22.06 26.64
C THR A 237 -6.09 -21.44 26.42
N TRP A 238 -5.59 -21.56 25.19
CA TRP A 238 -4.44 -20.81 24.71
C TRP A 238 -4.69 -20.30 23.29
N ALA A 239 -3.88 -19.36 22.85
CA ALA A 239 -3.97 -18.80 21.51
C ALA A 239 -2.91 -19.42 20.58
N GLU A 240 -3.31 -19.77 19.36
CA GLU A 240 -2.44 -20.28 18.29
C GLU A 240 -2.56 -19.44 17.01
N GLY A 241 -1.71 -19.73 16.04
CA GLY A 241 -1.70 -19.12 14.71
C GLY A 241 -0.61 -18.07 14.52
N ASN A 242 -0.77 -17.25 13.47
CA ASN A 242 0.23 -16.31 12.98
C ASN A 242 -0.13 -14.86 13.35
N ASP A 243 0.88 -14.05 13.62
CA ASP A 243 0.72 -12.60 13.80
C ASP A 243 0.44 -11.91 12.48
N GLY A 244 -0.08 -10.69 12.54
CA GLY A 244 -0.14 -9.78 11.41
C GLY A 244 1.24 -9.22 11.08
N ASP A 245 1.41 -8.82 9.82
CA ASP A 245 2.59 -8.10 9.34
C ASP A 245 2.16 -6.98 8.37
N PRO A 246 3.09 -6.11 7.92
CA PRO A 246 2.74 -5.06 6.96
C PRO A 246 2.10 -5.58 5.67
N LEU A 247 2.39 -6.83 5.29
CA LEU A 247 1.79 -7.49 4.13
C LEU A 247 0.33 -7.88 4.40
N THR A 248 0.04 -8.38 5.60
CA THR A 248 -1.31 -8.71 6.10
C THR A 248 -2.19 -7.46 6.11
N LEU A 249 -1.68 -6.35 6.66
CA LEU A 249 -2.41 -5.07 6.62
C LEU A 249 -2.64 -4.59 5.18
N ALA A 250 -1.64 -4.70 4.31
CA ALA A 250 -1.78 -4.35 2.90
C ALA A 250 -2.84 -5.23 2.22
N HIS A 251 -2.81 -6.54 2.42
CA HIS A 251 -3.78 -7.50 1.87
C HIS A 251 -5.20 -7.21 2.33
N SER A 252 -5.42 -6.90 3.61
CA SER A 252 -6.75 -6.54 4.09
C SER A 252 -7.25 -5.25 3.45
N ILE A 253 -6.39 -4.24 3.34
CA ILE A 253 -6.72 -2.96 2.70
C ILE A 253 -7.05 -3.17 1.21
N TYR A 254 -6.20 -3.87 0.47
CA TYR A 254 -6.41 -4.12 -0.96
C TYR A 254 -7.61 -5.04 -1.22
N GLY A 255 -7.88 -6.02 -0.35
CA GLY A 255 -9.06 -6.88 -0.40
C GLY A 255 -10.37 -6.12 -0.26
N ILE A 256 -10.46 -5.30 0.79
CA ILE A 256 -11.63 -4.44 1.04
C ILE A 256 -11.80 -3.44 -0.13
N GLY A 257 -10.70 -2.86 -0.63
CA GLY A 257 -10.73 -1.95 -1.77
C GLY A 257 -11.16 -2.62 -3.08
N TYR A 258 -10.68 -3.83 -3.36
CA TYR A 258 -11.04 -4.62 -4.54
C TYR A 258 -12.53 -5.00 -4.50
N ARG A 259 -13.03 -5.54 -3.37
CA ARG A 259 -14.44 -5.92 -3.19
C ARG A 259 -15.39 -4.73 -3.33
N PHE A 260 -15.04 -3.57 -2.75
CA PHE A 260 -15.78 -2.32 -2.94
C PHE A 260 -15.94 -1.96 -4.41
N TYR A 261 -14.85 -2.06 -5.17
CA TYR A 261 -14.87 -1.75 -6.59
C TYR A 261 -15.72 -2.75 -7.38
N THR A 262 -15.55 -4.05 -7.14
CA THR A 262 -16.27 -5.09 -7.89
C THR A 262 -17.76 -5.16 -7.58
N GLU A 263 -18.20 -4.86 -6.35
CA GLU A 263 -19.61 -5.03 -5.95
C GLU A 263 -20.46 -3.76 -6.18
N ARG A 264 -19.84 -2.57 -6.25
CA ARG A 264 -20.58 -1.31 -6.45
C ARG A 264 -20.30 -0.60 -7.76
N VAL A 265 -19.23 -0.93 -8.49
CA VAL A 265 -18.94 -0.32 -9.79
C VAL A 265 -19.44 -1.25 -10.91
N LYS A 266 -20.74 -1.24 -11.17
CA LYS A 266 -21.21 -1.37 -12.57
C LYS A 266 -20.91 -0.05 -13.30
N PRO A 267 -20.63 -0.07 -14.62
CA PRO A 267 -20.17 1.11 -15.35
C PRO A 267 -21.32 2.13 -15.49
N SER A 268 -21.52 2.97 -14.48
CA SER A 268 -22.30 4.20 -14.61
C SER A 268 -21.72 5.27 -13.69
N GLY A 269 -21.37 6.40 -14.30
CA GLY A 269 -20.43 7.38 -13.80
C GLY A 269 -20.83 8.07 -12.51
N ASN A 270 -19.97 7.97 -11.49
CA ASN A 270 -19.55 9.12 -10.69
C ASN A 270 -18.30 8.71 -9.88
N ASN A 271 -17.12 9.10 -10.36
CA ASN A 271 -15.82 8.68 -9.83
C ASN A 271 -15.18 9.77 -8.95
N SER A 272 -15.59 9.84 -7.69
CA SER A 272 -14.69 10.33 -6.63
C SER A 272 -14.06 9.11 -5.95
N MET A 273 -12.74 9.11 -5.73
CA MET A 273 -11.97 8.00 -5.13
C MET A 273 -11.52 8.31 -3.68
N PRO A 274 -12.44 8.45 -2.71
CA PRO A 274 -12.12 8.75 -1.32
C PRO A 274 -11.32 7.64 -0.61
N PHE A 275 -11.37 6.41 -1.12
CA PHE A 275 -10.56 5.29 -0.63
C PHE A 275 -9.06 5.53 -0.77
N VAL A 276 -8.61 6.15 -1.87
CA VAL A 276 -7.19 6.49 -2.09
C VAL A 276 -6.73 7.58 -1.11
N SER A 277 -7.58 8.57 -0.83
CA SER A 277 -7.27 9.62 0.17
C SER A 277 -7.26 9.07 1.62
N PHE A 278 -8.06 8.05 1.92
CA PHE A 278 -7.98 7.29 3.19
C PHE A 278 -6.68 6.47 3.30
N LEU A 279 -6.29 5.81 2.21
CA LEU A 279 -5.05 5.02 2.11
C LEU A 279 -3.81 5.88 2.40
N LEU A 280 -3.81 7.10 1.86
CA LEU A 280 -2.77 8.09 2.12
C LEU A 280 -2.81 8.56 3.59
N ASN A 281 -3.97 8.87 4.14
CA ASN A 281 -4.08 9.33 5.53
C ASN A 281 -3.70 8.27 6.59
N LYS A 282 -4.00 6.98 6.34
CA LYS A 282 -3.73 5.89 7.30
C LYS A 282 -2.27 5.41 7.27
N CYS A 283 -1.63 5.43 6.10
CA CYS A 283 -0.22 5.05 5.97
C CYS A 283 0.77 6.14 6.42
N LEU A 284 0.34 7.41 6.49
CA LEU A 284 1.24 8.57 6.60
C LEU A 284 1.22 9.27 7.98
N LYS A 285 0.39 8.83 8.93
CA LYS A 285 0.41 9.33 10.32
C LYS A 285 1.27 8.44 11.21
N THR A 286 2.54 8.78 11.37
CA THR A 286 3.35 8.38 12.53
C THR A 286 4.21 9.56 12.96
N GLU A 287 4.10 9.97 14.23
CA GLU A 287 5.05 10.93 14.81
C GLU A 287 6.41 10.27 15.05
N PRO A 288 7.53 11.03 14.93
CA PRO A 288 8.86 10.45 14.95
C PRO A 288 9.36 10.25 16.39
N ALA A 289 9.44 9.00 16.84
CA ALA A 289 10.33 8.63 17.94
C ALA A 289 11.79 8.56 17.46
N ARG A 290 12.78 8.77 18.36
CA ARG A 290 14.22 8.77 18.03
C ARG A 290 14.64 7.45 17.35
N LEU A 291 15.01 7.55 16.08
CA LEU A 291 15.30 6.42 15.19
C LEU A 291 16.75 5.93 15.27
N SER A 292 16.93 4.60 15.26
CA SER A 292 18.23 3.92 15.06
C SER A 292 18.80 4.16 13.66
N LEU A 293 20.07 3.82 13.41
CA LEU A 293 20.72 4.03 12.11
C LEU A 293 20.04 3.25 10.97
N ILE A 294 19.53 2.06 11.25
CA ILE A 294 18.78 1.21 10.29
C ILE A 294 17.39 1.80 10.04
N ASP A 295 16.76 2.35 11.07
CA ASP A 295 15.48 3.04 10.92
C ASP A 295 15.64 4.34 10.16
N LYS A 296 16.77 5.06 10.27
CA LYS A 296 17.07 6.22 9.40
C LYS A 296 17.16 5.83 7.92
N VAL A 297 17.71 4.65 7.60
CA VAL A 297 17.75 4.13 6.22
C VAL A 297 16.37 3.69 5.74
N LYS A 298 15.59 2.98 6.57
CA LYS A 298 14.19 2.63 6.24
C LYS A 298 13.28 3.85 6.13
N PHE A 299 13.52 4.88 6.96
CA PHE A 299 12.81 6.16 6.94
C PHE A 299 13.22 7.00 5.72
N PHE A 300 14.48 6.91 5.29
CA PHE A 300 14.93 7.50 4.02
C PHE A 300 14.23 6.85 2.81
N ILE A 301 13.99 5.53 2.84
CA ILE A 301 13.21 4.82 1.81
C ILE A 301 11.71 5.18 1.87
N ARG A 302 11.11 5.26 3.07
CA ARG A 302 9.70 5.68 3.28
C ARG A 302 9.44 7.15 2.93
N LYS A 303 10.46 8.02 2.98
CA LYS A 303 10.39 9.42 2.56
C LYS A 303 10.37 9.66 1.05
N ASN A 304 10.52 8.60 0.24
CA ASN A 304 10.64 8.70 -1.23
C ASN A 304 9.44 8.10 -1.98
N ILE A 305 8.26 8.03 -1.35
CA ILE A 305 7.05 7.49 -1.99
C ILE A 305 6.62 8.41 -3.15
N ARG A 306 6.53 7.87 -4.36
CA ARG A 306 6.05 8.56 -5.55
C ARG A 306 4.63 8.10 -5.89
N THR A 307 3.76 9.04 -6.26
CA THR A 307 2.41 8.74 -6.76
C THR A 307 2.11 9.59 -7.99
N GLY A 308 1.11 9.23 -8.78
CA GLY A 308 0.74 10.02 -9.94
C GLY A 308 -0.62 9.71 -10.52
N THR A 309 -0.96 10.44 -11.57
CA THR A 309 -2.27 10.44 -12.21
C THR A 309 -2.15 10.53 -13.73
N ASN A 310 -3.17 10.05 -14.44
CA ASN A 310 -3.34 10.27 -15.88
C ASN A 310 -3.87 11.69 -16.21
N GLY A 311 -4.09 12.51 -15.19
CA GLY A 311 -4.58 13.88 -15.33
C GLY A 311 -6.08 14.04 -15.17
N PHE A 312 -6.87 12.97 -15.01
CA PHE A 312 -8.35 13.05 -14.88
C PHE A 312 -8.81 14.03 -13.79
N ILE A 313 -8.04 14.15 -12.70
CA ILE A 313 -8.35 15.09 -11.62
C ILE A 313 -8.29 16.56 -12.05
N PHE A 314 -7.65 16.87 -13.17
CA PHE A 314 -7.53 18.21 -13.74
C PHE A 314 -8.57 18.52 -14.83
N ALA A 315 -9.40 17.53 -15.21
CA ALA A 315 -10.47 17.75 -16.17
C ALA A 315 -11.52 18.74 -15.64
N ASN A 316 -12.32 19.32 -16.55
CA ASN A 316 -13.37 20.31 -16.27
C ASN A 316 -12.86 21.57 -15.56
N HIS A 317 -11.77 22.15 -16.07
CA HIS A 317 -11.11 23.31 -15.46
C HIS A 317 -11.91 24.62 -15.49
N ASP A 318 -13.00 24.67 -16.26
CA ASP A 318 -13.86 25.85 -16.39
C ASP A 318 -14.96 25.90 -15.32
N ARG A 319 -15.09 24.86 -14.50
CA ARG A 319 -16.02 24.89 -13.38
C ARG A 319 -15.56 25.90 -12.33
N ALA A 320 -16.50 26.64 -11.77
CA ALA A 320 -16.23 27.64 -10.73
C ALA A 320 -15.52 27.06 -9.49
N ASP A 321 -15.77 25.79 -9.16
CA ASP A 321 -15.17 25.09 -8.01
C ASP A 321 -13.78 24.48 -8.29
N PHE A 322 -13.21 24.69 -9.48
CA PHE A 322 -11.94 24.07 -9.88
C PHE A 322 -10.80 24.45 -8.93
N LYS A 323 -10.61 25.74 -8.66
CA LYS A 323 -9.52 26.22 -7.81
C LYS A 323 -9.61 25.64 -6.40
N ASP A 324 -10.79 25.65 -5.79
CA ASP A 324 -10.99 25.11 -4.43
C ASP A 324 -10.78 23.60 -4.38
N ARG A 325 -11.15 22.87 -5.45
CA ARG A 325 -10.89 21.43 -5.56
C ARG A 325 -9.39 21.14 -5.65
N ILE A 326 -8.65 21.86 -6.50
CA ILE A 326 -7.21 21.68 -6.63
C ILE A 326 -6.48 22.10 -5.35
N THR A 327 -6.89 23.20 -4.72
CA THR A 327 -6.33 23.68 -3.44
C THR A 327 -6.44 22.60 -2.36
N ARG A 328 -7.63 22.00 -2.18
CA ARG A 328 -7.81 20.89 -1.23
C ARG A 328 -6.93 19.69 -1.53
N ILE A 329 -6.79 19.32 -2.82
CA ILE A 329 -5.89 18.23 -3.22
C ILE A 329 -4.43 18.58 -2.89
N ALA A 330 -4.01 19.83 -3.14
CA ALA A 330 -2.67 20.31 -2.83
C ALA A 330 -2.41 20.31 -1.32
N GLU A 331 -3.35 20.77 -0.49
CA GLU A 331 -3.27 20.74 0.98
C GLU A 331 -3.20 19.31 1.52
N GLU A 332 -4.07 18.41 1.03
CA GLU A 332 -4.06 17.00 1.42
C GLU A 332 -2.73 16.34 1.06
N LEU A 333 -2.26 16.53 -0.18
CA LEU A 333 -0.95 16.04 -0.59
C LEU A 333 0.17 16.68 0.23
N ALA A 334 0.08 17.97 0.55
CA ALA A 334 1.10 18.69 1.31
C ALA A 334 1.25 18.11 2.71
N ALA A 335 0.12 17.74 3.35
CA ALA A 335 0.05 17.09 4.65
C ALA A 335 0.57 15.64 4.66
N THR A 336 0.81 15.03 3.50
CA THR A 336 1.38 13.68 3.39
C THR A 336 2.91 13.67 3.41
N GLY A 337 3.49 12.47 3.59
CA GLY A 337 4.90 12.17 3.33
C GLY A 337 5.25 11.83 1.86
N ILE A 338 4.34 12.06 0.89
CA ILE A 338 4.61 11.75 -0.53
C ILE A 338 5.74 12.65 -1.06
N TYR A 339 6.74 12.03 -1.68
CA TYR A 339 7.95 12.66 -2.19
C TYR A 339 7.78 13.35 -3.53
N THR A 340 7.06 12.69 -4.46
CA THR A 340 6.80 13.21 -5.80
C THR A 340 5.38 12.87 -6.21
N PHE A 341 4.69 13.87 -6.75
CA PHE A 341 3.43 13.71 -7.44
C PHE A 341 3.69 13.95 -8.94
N TRP A 342 3.21 13.06 -9.83
CA TRP A 342 3.44 13.19 -11.26
C TRP A 342 2.14 13.10 -12.08
N SER A 343 2.13 13.76 -13.25
CA SER A 343 1.04 13.69 -14.22
C SER A 343 1.55 13.19 -15.56
N SER A 344 0.86 12.23 -16.17
CA SER A 344 1.19 11.77 -17.52
C SER A 344 0.90 12.84 -18.56
N ILE A 345 1.86 13.08 -19.46
CA ILE A 345 1.72 13.96 -20.62
C ILE A 345 2.41 13.27 -21.80
N ASP A 346 1.67 12.95 -22.85
CA ASP A 346 2.13 12.03 -23.91
C ASP A 346 2.45 12.73 -25.24
N SER A 347 2.20 14.04 -25.32
CA SER A 347 2.50 14.84 -26.51
C SER A 347 2.79 16.27 -26.11
N ALA A 348 3.66 16.92 -26.89
CA ALA A 348 3.91 18.36 -26.82
C ALA A 348 2.73 19.19 -27.38
N VAL A 349 1.73 18.55 -27.98
CA VAL A 349 0.52 19.19 -28.53
C VAL A 349 -0.69 18.76 -27.71
N ALA A 350 -1.39 19.72 -27.13
CA ALA A 350 -2.46 19.48 -26.16
C ALA A 350 -3.58 18.61 -26.75
N GLU A 351 -4.08 18.96 -27.94
CA GLU A 351 -5.18 18.25 -28.61
C GLU A 351 -4.80 16.79 -28.90
N VAL A 352 -3.52 16.53 -29.19
CA VAL A 352 -3.01 15.18 -29.47
C VAL A 352 -2.98 14.36 -28.19
N HIS A 353 -2.43 14.91 -27.10
CA HIS A 353 -2.48 14.24 -25.79
C HIS A 353 -3.91 13.95 -25.34
N GLU A 354 -4.79 14.94 -25.41
CA GLU A 354 -6.18 14.85 -24.97
C GLU A 354 -6.97 13.84 -25.79
N SER A 355 -6.76 13.78 -27.11
CA SER A 355 -7.38 12.78 -27.99
C SER A 355 -6.90 11.36 -27.68
N MET A 356 -5.61 11.17 -27.38
CA MET A 356 -5.07 9.86 -26.97
C MET A 356 -5.59 9.40 -25.61
N ARG A 357 -5.81 10.34 -24.68
CA ARG A 357 -6.28 10.05 -23.32
C ARG A 357 -7.80 10.03 -23.16
N GLY A 358 -8.54 10.61 -24.11
CA GLY A 358 -9.99 10.81 -23.97
C GLY A 358 -10.34 11.82 -22.86
N LEU A 359 -9.48 12.81 -22.61
CA LEU A 359 -9.64 13.79 -21.53
C LEU A 359 -9.58 15.24 -22.08
N PRO A 360 -10.68 15.76 -22.65
CA PRO A 360 -10.70 17.12 -23.19
C PRO A 360 -10.41 18.18 -22.11
N GLY A 361 -9.58 19.17 -22.46
CA GLY A 361 -9.17 20.28 -21.60
C GLY A 361 -8.18 19.89 -20.49
N VAL A 362 -7.73 18.64 -20.39
CA VAL A 362 -6.89 18.22 -19.26
C VAL A 362 -5.57 18.99 -19.17
N ILE A 363 -4.98 19.38 -20.30
CA ILE A 363 -3.72 20.13 -20.34
C ILE A 363 -3.89 21.52 -19.74
N ALA A 364 -4.93 22.25 -20.16
CA ALA A 364 -5.26 23.56 -19.61
C ALA A 364 -5.60 23.46 -18.11
N GLY A 365 -6.22 22.36 -17.68
CA GLY A 365 -6.44 22.07 -16.28
C GLY A 365 -5.14 21.85 -15.48
N ILE A 366 -4.19 21.09 -16.04
CA ILE A 366 -2.87 20.88 -15.44
C ILE A 366 -2.14 22.21 -15.29
N GLU A 367 -2.09 23.01 -16.36
CA GLU A 367 -1.44 24.34 -16.37
C GLU A 367 -2.03 25.27 -15.30
N LYS A 368 -3.37 25.32 -15.18
CA LYS A 368 -4.07 26.08 -14.12
C LYS A 368 -3.78 25.55 -12.71
N ALA A 369 -3.52 24.25 -12.56
CA ALA A 369 -3.30 23.62 -11.25
C ALA A 369 -1.86 23.78 -10.74
N LEU A 370 -0.86 23.88 -11.63
CA LEU A 370 0.55 23.94 -11.27
C LEU A 370 0.89 25.09 -10.30
N PRO A 371 0.44 26.34 -10.51
CA PRO A 371 0.68 27.43 -9.56
C PRO A 371 0.13 27.12 -8.15
N VAL A 372 -1.07 26.52 -8.07
CA VAL A 372 -1.68 26.14 -6.78
C VAL A 372 -0.81 25.11 -6.06
N PHE A 373 -0.32 24.08 -6.77
CA PHE A 373 0.60 23.12 -6.15
C PHE A 373 1.88 23.78 -5.63
N HIS A 374 2.48 24.69 -6.42
CA HIS A 374 3.69 25.40 -6.01
C HIS A 374 3.47 26.26 -4.76
N GLU A 375 2.32 26.93 -4.64
CA GLU A 375 1.93 27.69 -3.44
C GLU A 375 1.91 26.81 -2.18
N HIS A 376 1.53 25.53 -2.32
CA HIS A 376 1.54 24.54 -1.24
C HIS A 376 2.86 23.75 -1.12
N GLY A 377 3.94 24.21 -1.78
CA GLY A 377 5.25 23.58 -1.71
C GLY A 377 5.33 22.22 -2.40
N ILE A 378 4.44 21.95 -3.36
CA ILE A 378 4.45 20.74 -4.18
C ILE A 378 4.84 21.14 -5.60
N TYR A 379 5.83 20.45 -6.15
CA TYR A 379 6.37 20.66 -7.49
C TYR A 379 6.14 19.39 -8.29
N PRO A 380 4.99 19.27 -8.97
CA PRO A 380 4.65 18.07 -9.73
C PRO A 380 5.68 17.77 -10.82
N SER A 381 5.80 16.50 -11.19
CA SER A 381 6.62 16.06 -12.33
C SER A 381 5.75 15.79 -13.54
N ALA A 382 6.14 16.30 -14.71
CA ALA A 382 5.60 15.82 -15.97
C ALA A 382 6.20 14.44 -16.27
N ASN A 383 5.36 13.47 -16.64
CA ASN A 383 5.80 12.13 -16.98
C ASN A 383 5.50 11.85 -18.45
N LEU A 384 6.53 11.86 -19.30
CA LEU A 384 6.40 11.61 -20.73
C LEU A 384 6.26 10.12 -21.02
N GLY A 385 5.08 9.68 -21.47
CA GLY A 385 4.96 8.39 -22.14
C GLY A 385 5.53 8.48 -23.55
N ILE A 386 6.79 8.06 -23.78
CA ILE A 386 7.39 8.18 -25.13
C ILE A 386 6.58 7.33 -26.12
N ASN A 387 6.12 7.98 -27.18
CA ASN A 387 5.34 7.38 -28.25
C ASN A 387 5.58 8.15 -29.57
N ARG A 388 5.10 7.62 -30.71
CA ARG A 388 5.28 8.23 -32.04
C ARG A 388 4.74 9.66 -32.11
N ASN A 389 3.73 10.00 -31.31
CA ASN A 389 3.13 11.33 -31.22
C ASN A 389 3.75 12.28 -30.18
N THR A 390 4.97 11.99 -29.67
CA THR A 390 5.64 12.81 -28.65
C THR A 390 5.71 14.30 -29.03
N GLY A 391 6.02 14.62 -30.29
CA GLY A 391 6.11 16.00 -30.80
C GLY A 391 4.81 16.59 -31.36
N GLY A 392 3.69 15.85 -31.30
CA GLY A 392 2.43 16.12 -32.01
C GLY A 392 1.99 14.93 -32.86
N ARG A 393 0.99 15.07 -33.73
CA ARG A 393 0.57 13.95 -34.60
C ARG A 393 1.75 13.51 -35.47
N HIS A 394 2.08 12.23 -35.41
CA HIS A 394 3.27 11.71 -36.06
C HIS A 394 3.19 11.78 -37.58
N ASN A 395 4.33 12.08 -38.20
CA ASN A 395 4.54 12.00 -39.65
C ASN A 395 5.88 11.32 -39.92
N LEU A 396 5.96 10.04 -39.53
CA LEU A 396 7.17 9.22 -39.64
C LEU A 396 7.27 8.48 -40.99
N ALA A 397 6.21 8.50 -41.80
CA ALA A 397 6.15 7.80 -43.07
C ALA A 397 7.28 8.26 -44.02
N GLY A 398 8.01 7.29 -44.58
CA GLY A 398 9.07 7.54 -45.56
C GLY A 398 10.35 8.17 -45.01
N LYS A 399 10.51 8.29 -43.69
CA LYS A 399 11.75 8.77 -43.08
C LYS A 399 12.80 7.66 -43.00
N ASP A 400 14.03 7.98 -43.39
CA ASP A 400 15.20 7.14 -43.14
C ASP A 400 15.69 7.27 -41.69
N SER A 401 16.77 6.56 -41.32
CA SER A 401 17.32 6.57 -39.96
C SER A 401 17.73 7.97 -39.48
N VAL A 402 18.25 8.81 -40.38
CA VAL A 402 18.64 10.20 -40.05
C VAL A 402 17.40 11.05 -39.81
N GLY A 403 16.41 10.96 -40.70
CA GLY A 403 15.13 11.65 -40.57
C GLY A 403 14.35 11.23 -39.32
N PHE A 404 14.41 9.96 -38.94
CA PHE A 404 13.80 9.44 -37.71
C PHE A 404 14.47 10.02 -36.46
N HIS A 405 15.80 10.01 -36.42
CA HIS A 405 16.57 10.59 -35.32
C HIS A 405 16.29 12.09 -35.13
N GLU A 406 16.33 12.87 -36.20
CA GLU A 406 16.05 14.31 -36.13
C GLU A 406 14.58 14.59 -35.77
N TYR A 407 13.63 13.78 -36.24
CA TYR A 407 12.23 13.89 -35.84
C TYR A 407 12.07 13.75 -34.32
N PHE A 408 12.72 12.76 -33.70
CA PHE A 408 12.62 12.57 -32.26
C PHE A 408 13.39 13.61 -31.46
N LYS A 409 14.54 14.11 -31.94
CA LYS A 409 15.21 15.26 -31.32
C LYS A 409 14.30 16.47 -31.23
N GLU A 410 13.66 16.82 -32.35
CA GLU A 410 12.72 17.92 -32.40
C GLU A 410 11.48 17.66 -31.51
N SER A 411 10.98 16.42 -31.51
CA SER A 411 9.86 16.02 -30.64
C SER A 411 10.18 16.18 -29.15
N PHE A 412 11.38 15.77 -28.71
CA PHE A 412 11.80 15.94 -27.31
C PHE A 412 12.04 17.41 -26.97
N ARG A 413 12.64 18.20 -27.87
CA ARG A 413 12.79 19.65 -27.66
C ARG A 413 11.46 20.34 -27.46
N ARG A 414 10.49 20.06 -28.34
CA ARG A 414 9.13 20.59 -28.23
C ARG A 414 8.49 20.18 -26.91
N PHE A 415 8.59 18.90 -26.53
CA PHE A 415 8.02 18.41 -25.29
C PHE A 415 8.62 19.10 -24.06
N PHE A 416 9.95 19.16 -23.97
CA PHE A 416 10.60 19.79 -22.81
C PHE A 416 10.29 21.29 -22.74
N ALA A 417 10.32 22.00 -23.86
CA ALA A 417 9.90 23.41 -23.91
C ALA A 417 8.43 23.57 -23.47
N PHE A 418 7.54 22.70 -23.96
CA PHE A 418 6.12 22.71 -23.62
C PHE A 418 5.88 22.53 -22.11
N VAL A 419 6.48 21.52 -21.47
CA VAL A 419 6.30 21.30 -20.03
C VAL A 419 6.93 22.40 -19.17
N ILE A 420 8.07 22.96 -19.61
CA ILE A 420 8.68 24.13 -18.95
C ILE A 420 7.74 25.33 -19.02
N ASN A 421 7.17 25.61 -20.19
CA ASN A 421 6.26 26.75 -20.39
C ASN A 421 4.98 26.62 -19.56
N MET A 422 4.45 25.41 -19.36
CA MET A 422 3.33 25.17 -18.43
C MET A 422 3.70 25.41 -16.96
N GLY A 423 5.00 25.40 -16.61
CA GLY A 423 5.50 25.62 -15.27
C GLY A 423 6.01 24.36 -14.55
N PHE A 424 6.15 23.22 -15.23
CA PHE A 424 6.79 22.06 -14.60
C PHE A 424 8.26 22.33 -14.30
N THR A 425 8.70 21.91 -13.11
CA THR A 425 10.11 22.03 -12.70
C THR A 425 10.84 20.68 -12.64
N ILE A 426 10.10 19.58 -12.84
CA ILE A 426 10.58 18.21 -12.89
C ILE A 426 9.93 17.54 -14.10
N THR A 427 10.69 16.74 -14.83
CA THR A 427 10.15 15.88 -15.88
C THR A 427 10.90 14.55 -15.92
N ASN A 428 10.21 13.48 -16.29
CA ASN A 428 10.83 12.18 -16.57
C ASN A 428 10.24 11.59 -17.85
N THR A 429 10.92 10.58 -18.40
CA THR A 429 10.48 9.92 -19.63
C THR A 429 10.28 8.43 -19.38
N CYS A 430 9.06 7.94 -19.55
CA CYS A 430 8.77 6.52 -19.64
C CYS A 430 9.16 6.00 -21.01
N TYR A 431 10.11 5.07 -21.05
CA TYR A 431 10.58 4.48 -22.31
C TYR A 431 9.49 3.62 -22.95
N PRO A 432 9.48 3.47 -24.29
CA PRO A 432 8.43 2.73 -24.97
C PRO A 432 8.34 1.29 -24.49
N MET A 433 7.11 0.82 -24.29
CA MET A 433 6.80 -0.54 -23.87
C MET A 433 6.50 -1.40 -25.10
N SER A 434 7.41 -1.40 -26.08
CA SER A 434 7.23 -2.11 -27.35
C SER A 434 7.48 -3.61 -27.19
N PHE A 435 6.64 -4.42 -27.83
CA PHE A 435 6.82 -5.86 -27.99
C PHE A 435 7.22 -6.12 -29.44
N HIS A 436 8.41 -6.67 -29.68
CA HIS A 436 8.73 -7.28 -30.96
C HIS A 436 9.53 -8.57 -30.71
N ASN A 437 9.12 -9.62 -31.43
CA ASN A 437 9.81 -10.91 -31.62
C ASN A 437 9.94 -11.83 -30.40
N GLY A 438 8.82 -12.47 -30.05
CA GLY A 438 8.81 -13.78 -29.39
C GLY A 438 7.39 -14.36 -29.41
N PRO A 439 7.19 -15.69 -29.23
CA PRO A 439 5.88 -16.35 -29.25
C PRO A 439 4.88 -15.87 -28.18
N ASN A 440 5.25 -14.86 -27.40
CA ASN A 440 4.72 -14.52 -26.08
C ASN A 440 4.24 -13.06 -26.01
N GLU A 441 3.73 -12.47 -27.09
CA GLU A 441 2.88 -11.28 -26.99
C GLU A 441 1.66 -11.53 -26.06
N SER A 442 1.22 -12.79 -25.95
CA SER A 442 0.11 -13.23 -25.13
C SER A 442 0.39 -13.31 -23.62
N SER A 443 1.64 -13.08 -23.18
CA SER A 443 2.04 -13.32 -21.79
C SER A 443 2.24 -12.08 -20.93
N SER A 444 2.04 -10.87 -21.46
CA SER A 444 2.06 -9.68 -20.61
C SER A 444 0.71 -9.51 -19.91
N VAL A 445 0.77 -9.50 -18.58
CA VAL A 445 -0.39 -9.27 -17.70
C VAL A 445 -0.66 -7.78 -17.49
N TYR A 446 0.26 -6.91 -17.92
CA TYR A 446 0.11 -5.46 -17.78
C TYR A 446 -0.49 -4.86 -19.05
N LYS A 447 -1.77 -4.47 -18.98
CA LYS A 447 -2.57 -3.91 -20.10
C LYS A 447 -2.15 -2.51 -20.62
N ALA A 448 -0.91 -2.07 -20.39
CA ALA A 448 -0.37 -0.92 -21.12
C ALA A 448 0.23 -1.30 -22.48
N THR A 449 0.00 -2.54 -22.91
CA THR A 449 0.22 -3.01 -24.27
C THR A 449 -0.89 -2.46 -25.18
N SER A 450 -0.53 -1.97 -26.37
CA SER A 450 -1.50 -1.46 -27.35
C SER A 450 -1.32 -2.19 -28.66
N VAL A 451 -2.43 -2.56 -29.31
CA VAL A 451 -2.45 -2.99 -30.72
C VAL A 451 -2.13 -1.84 -31.68
N ASN A 452 -2.18 -0.60 -31.20
CA ASN A 452 -1.80 0.58 -31.96
C ASN A 452 -0.26 0.72 -31.94
N ASP A 453 0.34 0.90 -33.11
CA ASP A 453 1.78 1.02 -33.31
C ASP A 453 2.41 2.29 -32.72
N VAL A 454 1.57 3.20 -32.18
CA VAL A 454 1.96 4.46 -31.54
C VAL A 454 3.03 4.27 -30.45
N VAL A 455 3.05 3.14 -29.73
CA VAL A 455 4.07 2.84 -28.69
C VAL A 455 5.05 1.73 -29.09
N SER A 456 4.96 1.23 -30.32
CA SER A 456 5.76 0.11 -30.83
C SER A 456 6.91 0.62 -31.67
N PHE A 457 8.14 0.22 -31.33
CA PHE A 457 9.38 0.61 -32.00
C PHE A 457 10.27 -0.62 -32.18
N SER A 458 10.85 -0.77 -33.38
CA SER A 458 11.89 -1.78 -33.64
C SER A 458 13.15 -1.52 -32.82
N ASP A 459 14.04 -2.50 -32.72
CA ASP A 459 15.32 -2.34 -31.99
C ASP A 459 16.20 -1.23 -32.59
N ASP A 460 16.18 -1.08 -33.92
CA ASP A 460 16.87 0.01 -34.63
C ASP A 460 16.22 1.37 -34.32
N GLU A 461 14.89 1.45 -34.35
CA GLU A 461 14.15 2.66 -33.99
C GLU A 461 14.41 3.04 -32.52
N LYS A 462 14.44 2.07 -31.60
CA LYS A 462 14.77 2.29 -30.19
C LYS A 462 16.17 2.86 -30.01
N THR A 463 17.15 2.34 -30.73
CA THR A 463 18.52 2.86 -30.68
C THR A 463 18.57 4.34 -31.08
N LEU A 464 17.92 4.69 -32.19
CA LEU A 464 17.85 6.07 -32.68
C LEU A 464 17.04 6.97 -31.73
N LEU A 465 15.94 6.46 -31.18
CA LEU A 465 15.09 7.15 -30.21
C LEU A 465 15.86 7.49 -28.92
N PHE A 466 16.56 6.51 -28.34
CA PHE A 466 17.37 6.74 -27.14
C PHE A 466 18.56 7.65 -27.42
N LYS A 467 19.16 7.59 -28.61
CA LYS A 467 20.19 8.55 -29.03
C LYS A 467 19.64 9.97 -29.10
N ALA A 468 18.48 10.15 -29.71
CA ALA A 468 17.82 11.46 -29.78
C ALA A 468 17.54 12.03 -28.39
N LEU A 469 17.03 11.21 -27.47
CA LEU A 469 16.80 11.63 -26.08
C LEU A 469 18.11 11.95 -25.35
N PHE A 470 19.14 11.10 -25.53
CA PHE A 470 20.47 11.28 -24.93
C PHE A 470 21.11 12.61 -25.33
N ASP A 471 20.91 13.03 -26.58
CA ASP A 471 21.45 14.28 -27.13
C ASP A 471 20.69 15.52 -26.66
N VAL A 472 19.36 15.41 -26.51
CA VAL A 472 18.52 16.56 -26.15
C VAL A 472 18.55 16.87 -24.65
N ILE A 473 18.68 15.86 -23.77
CA ILE A 473 18.66 16.06 -22.31
C ILE A 473 19.59 17.20 -21.83
N PRO A 474 20.87 17.25 -22.23
CA PRO A 474 21.80 18.33 -21.84
C PRO A 474 21.31 19.75 -22.16
N GLU A 475 20.55 19.93 -23.25
CA GLU A 475 20.04 21.23 -23.68
C GLU A 475 19.06 21.82 -22.64
N PHE A 476 18.34 20.96 -21.90
CA PHE A 476 17.25 21.36 -21.01
C PHE A 476 17.54 21.21 -19.52
N ARG A 477 18.60 20.47 -19.12
CA ARG A 477 19.02 20.35 -17.70
C ARG A 477 19.21 21.68 -16.96
N PRO A 478 19.61 22.79 -17.60
CA PRO A 478 19.64 24.11 -16.95
C PRO A 478 18.26 24.66 -16.56
N GLY A 479 17.23 24.34 -17.35
CA GLY A 479 15.88 24.91 -17.23
C GLY A 479 14.87 24.01 -16.53
N VAL A 480 15.12 22.70 -16.42
CA VAL A 480 14.22 21.75 -15.75
C VAL A 480 14.99 20.55 -15.18
N ARG A 481 14.51 20.02 -14.05
CA ARG A 481 15.07 18.81 -13.44
C ARG A 481 14.61 17.57 -14.21
N ILE A 482 15.36 17.14 -15.23
CA ILE A 482 15.09 15.90 -15.98
C ILE A 482 15.56 14.66 -15.22
N PHE A 483 14.65 13.80 -14.79
CA PHE A 483 14.96 12.57 -14.04
C PHE A 483 15.70 11.53 -14.89
N SER A 484 15.52 11.48 -16.20
CA SER A 484 16.08 10.41 -17.04
C SER A 484 17.63 10.48 -17.11
N PRO A 485 18.36 9.45 -16.66
CA PRO A 485 19.82 9.43 -16.65
C PRO A 485 20.40 9.06 -18.03
N ARG A 486 21.44 9.78 -18.44
CA ARG A 486 22.13 9.55 -19.72
C ARG A 486 22.93 8.24 -19.69
N SER A 487 23.41 7.80 -18.53
CA SER A 487 24.08 6.51 -18.37
C SER A 487 23.17 5.33 -18.73
N SER A 488 21.87 5.39 -18.37
CA SER A 488 20.92 4.34 -18.73
C SER A 488 20.60 4.34 -20.21
N LEU A 489 20.44 5.51 -20.82
CA LEU A 489 20.23 5.62 -22.26
C LEU A 489 21.43 5.07 -23.04
N LEU A 490 22.66 5.34 -22.58
CA LEU A 490 23.85 4.74 -23.16
C LEU A 490 23.82 3.20 -23.06
N SER A 491 23.47 2.66 -21.90
CA SER A 491 23.36 1.21 -21.71
C SER A 491 22.30 0.58 -22.61
N LEU A 492 21.13 1.22 -22.74
CA LEU A 492 20.05 0.77 -23.62
C LEU A 492 20.47 0.82 -25.09
N MET A 493 21.08 1.92 -25.55
CA MET A 493 21.61 2.01 -26.92
C MET A 493 22.59 0.88 -27.21
N ARG A 494 23.55 0.63 -26.30
CA ARG A 494 24.54 -0.45 -26.47
C ARG A 494 23.92 -1.84 -26.43
N GLN A 495 22.88 -2.05 -25.63
CA GLN A 495 22.13 -3.31 -25.59
C GLN A 495 21.51 -3.64 -26.95
N TYR A 496 20.97 -2.64 -27.65
CA TYR A 496 20.35 -2.82 -28.97
C TYR A 496 21.37 -2.89 -30.11
N THR A 497 22.52 -2.21 -30.01
CA THR A 497 23.55 -2.25 -31.07
C THR A 497 24.55 -3.40 -30.97
N SER A 498 24.85 -3.88 -29.76
CA SER A 498 25.97 -4.81 -29.52
C SER A 498 25.53 -6.15 -28.91
N GLY A 499 24.23 -6.38 -28.76
CA GLY A 499 23.66 -7.59 -28.20
C GLY A 499 23.48 -7.57 -26.67
N GLN A 500 22.81 -8.60 -26.16
CA GLN A 500 22.45 -8.69 -24.74
C GLN A 500 23.68 -8.85 -23.83
N GLY A 501 23.75 -8.08 -22.73
CA GLY A 501 24.74 -8.27 -21.66
C GLY A 501 25.48 -7.01 -21.19
N TYR A 502 25.27 -5.86 -21.85
CA TYR A 502 25.88 -4.60 -21.41
C TYR A 502 25.16 -3.95 -20.21
N SER A 503 23.83 -3.93 -20.24
CA SER A 503 23.00 -3.40 -19.17
C SER A 503 23.07 -4.25 -17.90
N TYR A 504 22.99 -3.59 -16.75
CA TYR A 504 22.76 -4.23 -15.47
C TYR A 504 21.43 -5.02 -15.47
N PRO A 505 21.37 -6.14 -14.73
CA PRO A 505 20.15 -6.93 -14.59
C PRO A 505 18.95 -6.06 -14.16
N CYS A 506 17.81 -6.26 -14.83
CA CYS A 506 16.55 -5.61 -14.45
C CYS A 506 16.17 -5.98 -13.01
N ARG A 507 15.73 -4.99 -12.23
CA ARG A 507 15.25 -5.20 -10.84
C ARG A 507 13.78 -5.64 -10.74
N GLY A 508 13.03 -5.60 -11.85
CA GLY A 508 11.68 -6.15 -11.91
C GLY A 508 11.68 -7.66 -11.70
N GLY A 509 10.83 -8.17 -10.81
CA GLY A 509 10.77 -9.58 -10.42
C GLY A 509 11.68 -9.98 -9.27
N SER A 510 12.62 -9.13 -8.87
CA SER A 510 13.49 -9.38 -7.71
C SER A 510 13.20 -8.43 -6.55
N GLU A 511 12.93 -7.16 -6.86
CA GLU A 511 12.58 -6.13 -5.86
C GLU A 511 11.18 -5.55 -6.05
N PHE A 512 10.58 -5.83 -7.20
CA PHE A 512 9.24 -5.41 -7.55
C PHE A 512 8.48 -6.63 -8.02
N PHE A 513 7.17 -6.64 -7.78
CA PHE A 513 6.23 -7.60 -8.35
C PHE A 513 5.03 -6.83 -8.93
N PHE A 514 4.33 -7.48 -9.84
CA PHE A 514 3.11 -6.95 -10.45
C PHE A 514 1.92 -7.74 -9.91
N ILE A 515 0.87 -7.02 -9.50
CA ILE A 515 -0.42 -7.61 -9.12
C ILE A 515 -1.40 -7.23 -10.22
N ASP A 516 -2.04 -8.21 -10.85
CA ASP A 516 -3.19 -7.92 -11.70
C ASP A 516 -4.39 -7.55 -10.82
N ALA A 517 -4.92 -6.35 -11.00
CA ALA A 517 -6.00 -5.84 -10.17
C ALA A 517 -7.34 -6.55 -10.43
N GLY A 518 -7.51 -7.21 -11.58
CA GLY A 518 -8.76 -7.90 -11.93
C GLY A 518 -8.84 -9.31 -11.38
N SER A 519 -7.73 -10.05 -11.38
CA SER A 519 -7.68 -11.43 -10.90
C SER A 519 -7.04 -11.58 -9.51
N GLY A 520 -6.29 -10.58 -9.05
CA GLY A 520 -5.45 -10.67 -7.86
C GLY A 520 -4.23 -11.57 -8.01
N ASP A 521 -3.94 -12.06 -9.23
CA ASP A 521 -2.76 -12.86 -9.51
C ASP A 521 -1.49 -12.01 -9.42
N THR A 522 -0.41 -12.64 -8.99
CA THR A 522 0.90 -12.01 -8.88
C THR A 522 1.89 -12.56 -9.86
N TYR A 523 2.75 -11.67 -10.33
CA TYR A 523 3.77 -11.96 -11.32
C TYR A 523 5.06 -11.25 -10.93
N PRO A 524 6.24 -11.77 -11.31
CA PRO A 524 7.50 -11.09 -11.03
C PRO A 524 7.51 -9.67 -11.61
N CYS A 525 6.94 -9.47 -12.80
CA CYS A 525 6.68 -8.14 -13.33
C CYS A 525 5.62 -8.20 -14.42
N GLY A 526 5.20 -7.04 -14.93
CA GLY A 526 4.22 -6.95 -16.02
C GLY A 526 4.64 -7.62 -17.34
N TYR A 527 5.92 -8.00 -17.49
CA TYR A 527 6.49 -8.68 -18.67
C TYR A 527 6.74 -10.17 -18.46
N ARG A 528 6.54 -10.69 -17.24
CA ARG A 528 6.72 -12.11 -16.88
C ARG A 528 5.38 -12.72 -16.51
N GLY A 529 4.34 -12.54 -17.34
CA GLY A 529 3.00 -12.99 -17.00
C GLY A 529 2.74 -14.48 -17.21
N GLU A 530 3.63 -15.21 -17.89
CA GLU A 530 3.63 -16.69 -17.84
C GLU A 530 4.04 -17.21 -16.45
N GLU A 531 4.67 -16.38 -15.64
CA GLU A 531 5.21 -16.77 -14.34
C GLU A 531 4.23 -16.36 -13.24
N ASN A 532 3.01 -16.91 -13.30
CA ASN A 532 2.01 -16.67 -12.26
C ASN A 532 2.52 -17.26 -10.94
N LEU A 533 2.78 -16.39 -9.97
CA LEU A 533 3.26 -16.73 -8.63
C LEU A 533 2.12 -17.13 -7.69
N GLY A 534 0.92 -17.29 -8.24
CA GLY A 534 -0.30 -17.51 -7.51
C GLY A 534 -0.96 -16.19 -7.12
N LYS A 535 -1.96 -16.31 -6.26
CA LYS A 535 -2.68 -15.15 -5.77
C LYS A 535 -1.80 -14.33 -4.85
N PHE A 536 -1.97 -13.01 -4.91
CA PHE A 536 -1.24 -12.08 -4.05
C PHE A 536 -1.35 -12.44 -2.57
N TRP A 537 -2.53 -12.89 -2.15
CA TRP A 537 -2.79 -13.30 -0.76
C TRP A 537 -2.11 -14.60 -0.34
N ASP A 538 -1.70 -15.44 -1.29
CA ASP A 538 -0.97 -16.70 -1.07
C ASP A 538 0.54 -16.54 -1.31
N LEU A 539 0.99 -15.33 -1.70
CA LEU A 539 2.37 -15.09 -2.08
C LEU A 539 3.29 -15.21 -0.86
N THR A 540 4.13 -16.24 -0.85
CA THR A 540 5.25 -16.35 0.09
C THR A 540 6.34 -15.33 -0.26
N PRO A 541 7.21 -14.91 0.68
CA PRO A 541 8.30 -13.99 0.37
C PRO A 541 9.07 -14.49 -0.85
N LEU A 542 9.10 -13.67 -1.91
CA LEU A 542 9.77 -14.02 -3.15
C LEU A 542 11.17 -14.51 -2.83
N SER A 543 11.50 -15.73 -3.26
CA SER A 543 12.87 -16.21 -3.18
C SER A 543 13.75 -15.17 -3.88
N LYS A 544 14.90 -14.84 -3.29
CA LYS A 544 15.86 -13.96 -3.95
C LYS A 544 16.21 -14.62 -5.28
N ASP A 545 15.71 -14.05 -6.38
CA ASP A 545 15.93 -14.59 -7.71
C ASP A 545 17.45 -14.81 -7.91
N ASN A 546 17.84 -16.02 -8.29
CA ASN A 546 19.21 -16.55 -8.32
C ASN A 546 20.01 -16.01 -9.53
N GLY A 547 19.95 -14.69 -9.77
CA GLY A 547 20.88 -14.03 -10.68
C GLY A 547 20.54 -14.08 -12.17
N ALA A 548 19.27 -14.27 -12.56
CA ALA A 548 18.88 -14.14 -13.97
C ALA A 548 18.99 -12.67 -14.44
N SER A 549 19.86 -12.41 -15.43
CA SER A 549 20.02 -11.11 -16.08
C SER A 549 18.86 -10.81 -17.03
N CYS A 550 17.73 -10.34 -16.50
CA CYS A 550 16.57 -10.02 -17.33
C CYS A 550 16.79 -8.74 -18.17
N SER A 551 16.71 -8.88 -19.49
CA SER A 551 16.80 -7.82 -20.52
C SER A 551 15.45 -7.50 -21.19
N ARG A 552 14.36 -8.20 -20.83
CA ARG A 552 13.08 -8.25 -21.58
C ARG A 552 12.28 -6.94 -21.72
N CYS A 553 12.54 -5.93 -20.90
CA CYS A 553 11.83 -4.64 -20.99
C CYS A 553 12.77 -3.45 -20.84
N ASP A 554 12.34 -2.31 -21.37
CA ASP A 554 13.05 -1.03 -21.25
C ASP A 554 12.53 -0.16 -20.11
N ARG A 555 11.45 -0.55 -19.42
CA ARG A 555 10.78 0.30 -18.42
C ARG A 555 11.75 1.01 -17.48
N GLU A 556 11.70 2.33 -17.51
CA GLU A 556 12.58 3.26 -16.81
C GLU A 556 12.56 3.03 -15.29
N CYS A 557 11.38 2.70 -14.74
CA CYS A 557 11.21 2.37 -13.32
C CYS A 557 12.09 1.21 -12.84
N PHE A 558 12.53 0.32 -13.74
CA PHE A 558 13.43 -0.78 -13.42
C PHE A 558 14.84 -0.55 -13.97
N ARG A 559 14.95 -0.07 -15.23
CA ARG A 559 16.24 0.13 -15.90
C ARG A 559 17.06 1.24 -15.29
N ASP A 560 16.48 2.40 -15.00
CA ASP A 560 17.25 3.51 -14.46
C ASP A 560 17.84 3.19 -13.08
N PRO A 561 17.08 2.61 -12.13
CA PRO A 561 17.66 2.14 -10.88
C PRO A 561 18.69 1.01 -11.07
N SER A 562 18.48 0.08 -12.01
CA SER A 562 19.46 -0.98 -12.31
C SER A 562 20.81 -0.40 -12.68
N GLU A 563 20.83 0.62 -13.56
CA GLU A 563 22.07 1.24 -14.02
C GLU A 563 22.70 2.17 -12.97
N LEU A 564 21.90 2.96 -12.26
CA LEU A 564 22.41 3.88 -11.24
C LEU A 564 23.00 3.15 -10.03
N PHE A 565 22.34 2.08 -9.55
CA PHE A 565 22.81 1.31 -8.38
C PHE A 565 23.70 0.12 -8.75
N GLY A 566 23.73 -0.29 -10.02
CA GLY A 566 24.50 -1.41 -10.52
C GLY A 566 25.98 -1.37 -10.13
N PRO A 567 26.72 -0.27 -10.38
CA PRO A 567 28.14 -0.19 -10.02
C PRO A 567 28.40 -0.32 -8.51
N ALA A 568 27.56 0.28 -7.67
CA ALA A 568 27.66 0.14 -6.21
C ALA A 568 27.38 -1.29 -5.74
N ARG A 569 26.43 -1.97 -6.37
CA ARG A 569 26.15 -3.40 -6.11
C ARG A 569 27.30 -4.28 -6.55
N ASP A 570 27.88 -4.05 -7.73
CA ASP A 570 29.02 -4.81 -8.22
C ASP A 570 30.26 -4.57 -7.36
N LEU A 571 30.49 -3.36 -6.86
CA LEU A 571 31.59 -3.09 -5.94
C LEU A 571 31.55 -4.00 -4.70
N VAL A 572 30.36 -4.28 -4.17
CA VAL A 572 30.18 -5.14 -2.99
C VAL A 572 30.12 -6.63 -3.36
N SER A 573 29.38 -6.98 -4.41
CA SER A 573 29.06 -8.38 -4.72
C SER A 573 29.94 -9.03 -5.79
N ARG A 574 30.58 -8.23 -6.65
CA ARG A 574 31.39 -8.66 -7.80
C ARG A 574 32.55 -7.67 -8.09
N PRO A 575 33.46 -7.41 -7.13
CA PRO A 575 34.44 -6.32 -7.21
C PRO A 575 35.37 -6.39 -8.43
N LEU A 576 35.68 -7.60 -8.92
CA LEU A 576 36.46 -7.78 -10.15
C LEU A 576 35.71 -7.33 -11.41
N ASN A 577 34.38 -7.57 -11.47
CA ASN A 577 33.54 -7.09 -12.58
C ASN A 577 33.38 -5.57 -12.54
N PHE A 578 33.23 -5.01 -11.33
CA PHE A 578 33.27 -3.56 -11.13
C PHE A 578 34.59 -2.99 -11.66
N ALA A 579 35.74 -3.48 -11.18
CA ALA A 579 37.05 -3.00 -11.63
C ALA A 579 37.24 -3.12 -13.14
N LYS A 580 36.86 -4.26 -13.73
CA LYS A 580 36.90 -4.48 -15.19
C LYS A 580 36.08 -3.41 -15.92
N ARG A 581 34.80 -3.23 -15.59
CA ARG A 581 33.94 -2.22 -16.24
C ARG A 581 34.48 -0.80 -16.02
N MET A 582 35.01 -0.52 -14.83
CA MET A 582 35.58 0.77 -14.49
C MET A 582 36.90 1.09 -15.24
N ILE A 583 37.60 0.08 -15.77
CA ILE A 583 38.82 0.28 -16.55
C ILE A 583 38.51 0.29 -18.05
N THR A 584 37.59 -0.55 -18.50
CA THR A 584 37.33 -0.75 -19.93
C THR A 584 36.34 0.26 -20.52
N ASP A 585 35.58 0.98 -19.69
CA ASP A 585 34.46 1.81 -20.16
C ASP A 585 34.44 3.22 -19.55
N ASN A 586 35.51 3.97 -19.83
CA ASN A 586 35.70 5.33 -19.33
C ASN A 586 34.52 6.27 -19.65
N TRP A 587 33.85 6.07 -20.79
CA TRP A 587 32.71 6.90 -21.18
C TRP A 587 31.49 6.66 -20.30
N TYR A 588 31.13 5.40 -20.04
CA TYR A 588 30.04 5.05 -19.14
C TYR A 588 30.25 5.63 -17.74
N ILE A 589 31.46 5.49 -17.20
CA ILE A 589 31.78 5.95 -15.84
C ILE A 589 31.65 7.45 -15.72
N LYS A 590 32.18 8.19 -16.71
CA LYS A 590 32.08 9.64 -16.75
C LYS A 590 30.63 10.07 -16.74
N LEU A 591 29.79 9.46 -17.58
CA LEU A 591 28.35 9.74 -17.62
C LEU A 591 27.64 9.36 -16.30
N TRP A 592 27.96 8.19 -15.74
CA TRP A 592 27.37 7.73 -14.47
C TRP A 592 27.70 8.69 -13.31
N LEU A 593 28.96 9.13 -13.20
CA LEU A 593 29.36 10.14 -12.21
C LEU A 593 28.69 11.50 -12.46
N GLN A 594 28.57 11.92 -13.73
CA GLN A 594 27.84 13.14 -14.10
C GLN A 594 26.38 13.06 -13.69
N ASP A 595 25.70 11.94 -13.93
CA ASP A 595 24.31 11.72 -13.54
C ASP A 595 24.17 11.68 -12.01
N LEU A 596 25.03 10.99 -11.26
CA LEU A 596 24.99 11.01 -9.78
C LEU A 596 25.14 12.42 -9.21
N ASN A 597 26.08 13.21 -9.76
CA ASN A 597 26.27 14.60 -9.37
C ASN A 597 25.05 15.46 -9.72
N TYR A 598 24.47 15.25 -10.90
CA TYR A 598 23.26 15.95 -11.33
C TYR A 598 22.05 15.60 -10.45
N TYR A 599 21.86 14.33 -10.09
CA TYR A 599 20.81 13.88 -9.17
C TYR A 599 20.96 14.56 -7.80
N ARG A 600 22.19 14.61 -7.27
CA ARG A 600 22.48 15.31 -6.02
C ARG A 600 22.16 16.80 -6.13
N THR A 601 22.52 17.46 -7.23
CA THR A 601 22.18 18.87 -7.49
C THR A 601 20.66 19.08 -7.54
N CYS A 602 19.92 18.14 -8.13
CA CYS A 602 18.45 18.17 -8.19
C CYS A 602 17.77 17.80 -6.87
N ASN A 603 18.51 17.63 -5.78
CA ASN A 603 18.02 17.13 -4.49
C ASN A 603 17.26 15.80 -4.64
N PHE A 604 17.80 14.91 -5.49
CA PHE A 604 17.22 13.61 -5.86
C PHE A 604 15.79 13.71 -6.43
N PHE A 605 15.45 14.84 -7.06
CA PHE A 605 14.13 15.13 -7.63
C PHE A 605 13.02 15.20 -6.58
N ASN A 606 13.35 15.75 -5.41
CA ASN A 606 12.37 16.03 -4.37
C ASN A 606 11.31 17.01 -4.88
N GLY A 607 10.08 16.50 -5.03
CA GLY A 607 8.90 17.26 -5.45
C GLY A 607 8.35 18.17 -4.36
N ARG A 608 9.01 18.28 -3.21
CA ARG A 608 8.67 19.22 -2.12
C ARG A 608 9.61 20.42 -2.04
N THR A 609 10.60 20.49 -2.93
CA THR A 609 11.56 21.58 -2.96
C THR A 609 11.58 22.23 -4.34
N PRO A 610 11.62 23.58 -4.40
CA PRO A 610 11.79 24.28 -5.67
C PRO A 610 13.14 23.93 -6.31
N PRO A 611 13.27 24.06 -7.64
CA PRO A 611 14.54 23.93 -8.31
C PRO A 611 15.51 25.05 -7.90
N ASP A 612 16.81 24.71 -7.81
CA ASP A 612 17.88 25.69 -7.64
C ASP A 612 18.51 25.98 -9.02
N TYR A 613 17.92 26.94 -9.75
CA TYR A 613 18.36 27.29 -11.11
C TYR A 613 19.82 27.74 -11.19
N LYS A 614 20.37 28.31 -10.11
CA LYS A 614 21.78 28.69 -10.04
C LYS A 614 22.70 27.47 -10.02
N LYS A 615 22.29 26.37 -9.39
CA LYS A 615 23.03 25.11 -9.47
C LYS A 615 22.79 24.38 -10.79
N LEU A 616 21.56 24.44 -11.34
CA LEU A 616 21.21 23.78 -12.60
C LEU A 616 21.93 24.40 -13.81
N SER A 617 22.20 25.71 -13.81
CA SER A 617 22.92 26.39 -14.91
C SER A 617 24.31 25.81 -15.20
N ARG A 618 24.92 25.10 -14.23
CA ARG A 618 26.20 24.39 -14.39
C ARG A 618 26.15 23.23 -15.39
N TYR A 619 24.95 22.78 -15.75
CA TYR A 619 24.73 21.67 -16.67
C TYR A 619 24.42 22.15 -18.10
N ALA A 620 24.62 23.43 -18.41
CA ALA A 620 24.47 23.95 -19.76
C ALA A 620 25.56 23.35 -20.67
N GLY A 621 25.15 22.53 -21.64
CA GLY A 621 26.05 21.89 -22.60
C GLY A 621 26.90 20.73 -22.06
N ALA A 622 26.56 20.16 -20.89
CA ALA A 622 27.33 19.12 -20.19
C ALA A 622 26.89 17.67 -20.46
#